data_AF-A0A519T2B5-F1
#
_entry.id   AF-A0A519T2B5-F1
#
_cell.length_a   1.000
_cell.length_b   1.000
_cell.length_c   1.000
_cell.angle_alpha   90.00
_cell.angle_beta   90.00
_cell.angle_gamma   90.00
#
_symmetry.space_group_name_H-M   'P 1'
#
loop_
_entity.id
_entity.type
_entity.pdbx_description
1 polymer ?
#
loop_
_entity_poly.entity_id
_entity_poly.type
_entity_poly.pdbx_seq_one_letter_code
_entity_poly.pdbx_strand_id
1 'polypeptide(L)'
;TYTVGETINEYSSVAQDQVIFLKLLKATNPGVNTADPAVNPANPNLATRNTPVWDLMMKNIYPLNASQLNRDNFNLQIIYKDDATGVDLISLKEGARVQNTPLIQVLGLDRVNANNDRNADGNFDYFPGITIDPELGKIIFPSVQPFGSYLRAQFDTTNTNATIAASERALAQKYVYQALYNQTQSDAQQLQTKDKFYLRGRFQGASGSDEISLPGIGVAQGSVKVYSGSTLLTEGVDYQVFYDQAKVKILNTAYLSAANELRIAFEKNALVQVQPRKLLGARFDYAANKDALFGFTAMHILENQAPGINRVNIGDEPANNTMLGADLSFRKDSRVLTKLVDMLPIVSTKEISTVAFTGEVAKLIAGQAQLGRGENGVSYIDDFENARTPYTLSGLASIPAWRLAATPAPILGTATGLNSNFRRGKLAW
;
A
#
# COMPACT_ATOMS: atom_id res chain seq x y z
N THR A 1 15.95 19.39 -35.67
CA THR A 1 15.92 19.46 -34.18
C THR A 1 14.79 20.35 -33.77
N TYR A 2 13.96 19.94 -32.81
CA TYR A 2 12.90 20.78 -32.27
C TYR A 2 13.27 21.19 -30.84
N THR A 3 13.12 22.47 -30.52
CA THR A 3 13.37 23.03 -29.19
C THR A 3 12.10 23.73 -28.73
N VAL A 4 11.73 23.55 -27.46
CA VAL A 4 10.57 24.23 -26.86
C VAL A 4 11.04 24.94 -25.58
N GLY A 5 11.16 26.26 -25.65
CA GLY A 5 11.80 27.10 -24.64
C GLY A 5 13.22 27.51 -25.04
N GLU A 6 13.90 28.22 -24.16
CA GLU A 6 15.28 28.70 -24.36
C GLU A 6 16.30 27.81 -23.62
N THR A 7 17.43 27.58 -24.26
CA THR A 7 18.55 26.79 -23.76
C THR A 7 19.66 27.67 -23.20
N ILE A 8 20.57 27.08 -22.40
CA ILE A 8 21.70 27.79 -21.77
C ILE A 8 22.53 28.60 -22.78
N ASN A 9 22.68 28.09 -24.00
CA ASN A 9 23.44 28.78 -25.05
C ASN A 9 22.71 30.04 -25.55
N GLU A 10 21.38 29.99 -25.63
CA GLU A 10 20.54 31.06 -26.17
C GLU A 10 20.36 32.22 -25.18
N TYR A 11 20.29 31.93 -23.87
CA TYR A 11 20.15 32.99 -22.87
C TYR A 11 21.46 33.43 -22.20
N SER A 12 22.62 32.93 -22.65
CA SER A 12 23.94 33.36 -22.17
C SER A 12 24.22 34.86 -22.40
N SER A 13 23.51 35.47 -23.36
CA SER A 13 23.59 36.89 -23.70
C SER A 13 22.44 37.74 -23.13
N VAL A 14 21.57 37.17 -22.30
CA VAL A 14 20.40 37.86 -21.73
C VAL A 14 20.84 38.72 -20.55
N ALA A 15 20.46 39.99 -20.58
CA ALA A 15 20.80 40.95 -19.52
C ALA A 15 19.98 40.69 -18.24
N GLN A 16 20.44 41.20 -17.09
CA GLN A 16 19.80 40.96 -15.79
C GLN A 16 18.35 41.47 -15.70
N ASP A 17 17.98 42.44 -16.52
CA ASP A 17 16.65 43.04 -16.60
C ASP A 17 15.73 42.35 -17.63
N GLN A 18 16.23 41.33 -18.32
CA GLN A 18 15.49 40.59 -19.34
C GLN A 18 14.98 39.24 -18.79
N VAL A 19 13.94 38.71 -19.45
CA VAL A 19 13.29 37.45 -19.06
C VAL A 19 13.64 36.32 -20.03
N ILE A 20 13.73 35.11 -19.50
CA ILE A 20 13.95 33.89 -20.26
C ILE A 20 12.60 33.22 -20.51
N PHE A 21 12.37 32.75 -21.73
CA PHE A 21 11.13 32.05 -22.09
C PHE A 21 11.26 30.54 -21.91
N LEU A 22 10.51 30.00 -20.96
CA LEU A 22 10.44 28.58 -20.67
C LEU A 22 9.02 28.04 -20.82
N LYS A 23 8.90 26.74 -21.07
CA LYS A 23 7.61 26.06 -21.07
C LYS A 23 7.13 25.84 -19.63
N LEU A 24 5.96 26.38 -19.30
CA LEU A 24 5.31 26.15 -18.02
C LEU A 24 4.70 24.74 -17.97
N LEU A 25 5.12 23.93 -16.98
CA LEU A 25 4.56 22.58 -16.74
C LEU A 25 3.60 22.54 -15.55
N LYS A 26 3.76 23.45 -14.58
CA LYS A 26 2.90 23.57 -13.40
C LYS A 26 2.86 25.01 -12.94
N ALA A 27 1.66 25.58 -12.79
CA ALA A 27 1.45 26.89 -12.20
C ALA A 27 1.22 26.77 -10.68
N THR A 28 1.37 27.89 -9.96
CA THR A 28 1.10 27.96 -8.51
C THR A 28 -0.37 27.68 -8.19
N ASN A 29 -1.28 28.15 -9.04
CA ASN A 29 -2.68 27.70 -9.03
C ASN A 29 -2.76 26.45 -9.94
N PRO A 30 -3.35 25.33 -9.47
CA PRO A 30 -3.52 24.14 -10.30
C PRO A 30 -4.33 24.39 -11.58
N GLY A 31 -5.08 25.49 -11.67
CA GLY A 31 -5.80 25.89 -12.88
C GLY A 31 -6.99 24.98 -13.17
N VAL A 32 -7.62 24.44 -12.13
CA VAL A 32 -8.84 23.63 -12.21
C VAL A 32 -10.06 24.55 -12.13
N ASN A 33 -11.01 24.41 -13.06
CA ASN A 33 -12.23 25.23 -13.14
C ASN A 33 -11.99 26.76 -13.26
N THR A 34 -10.87 27.18 -13.86
CA THR A 34 -10.52 28.60 -14.06
C THR A 34 -10.46 29.03 -15.52
N ALA A 35 -10.45 28.08 -16.46
CA ALA A 35 -10.32 28.40 -17.88
C ALA A 35 -11.67 28.72 -18.51
N ASP A 36 -11.68 29.68 -19.43
CA ASP A 36 -12.84 30.03 -20.25
C ASP A 36 -12.83 29.23 -21.57
N PRO A 37 -13.79 28.32 -21.80
CA PRO A 37 -13.90 27.57 -23.06
C PRO A 37 -14.08 28.45 -24.29
N ALA A 38 -14.62 29.66 -24.14
CA ALA A 38 -14.88 30.58 -25.27
C ALA A 38 -13.59 31.17 -25.87
N VAL A 39 -12.49 31.20 -25.10
CA VAL A 39 -11.21 31.76 -25.55
C VAL A 39 -10.59 30.93 -26.68
N ASN A 40 -10.79 29.61 -26.66
CA ASN A 40 -10.38 28.73 -27.75
C ASN A 40 -11.37 27.55 -27.88
N PRO A 41 -12.46 27.73 -28.65
CA PRO A 41 -13.47 26.69 -28.84
C PRO A 41 -12.95 25.42 -29.52
N ALA A 42 -11.83 25.52 -30.24
CA ALA A 42 -11.19 24.37 -30.89
C ALA A 42 -10.37 23.51 -29.92
N ASN A 43 -10.13 23.98 -28.68
CA ASN A 43 -9.44 23.21 -27.66
C ASN A 43 -10.47 22.50 -26.76
N PRO A 44 -10.74 21.19 -26.97
CA PRO A 44 -11.73 20.45 -26.21
C PRO A 44 -11.38 20.35 -24.72
N ASN A 45 -10.10 20.49 -24.35
CA ASN A 45 -9.68 20.43 -22.96
C ASN A 45 -10.22 21.60 -22.14
N LEU A 46 -10.43 22.77 -22.77
CA LEU A 46 -11.02 23.91 -22.09
C LEU A 46 -12.50 23.69 -21.73
N ALA A 47 -13.18 22.73 -22.35
CA ALA A 47 -14.56 22.37 -21.99
C ALA A 47 -14.67 21.84 -20.54
N THR A 48 -13.57 21.29 -19.99
CA THR A 48 -13.49 20.90 -18.58
C THR A 48 -13.30 22.09 -17.64
N ARG A 49 -13.15 23.31 -18.19
CA ARG A 49 -12.75 24.54 -17.50
C ARG A 49 -11.38 24.47 -16.83
N ASN A 50 -10.57 23.47 -17.19
CA ASN A 50 -9.19 23.39 -16.72
C ASN A 50 -8.25 24.10 -17.69
N THR A 51 -7.18 24.68 -17.15
CA THR A 51 -6.11 25.23 -17.96
C THR A 51 -5.32 24.09 -18.63
N PRO A 52 -4.74 24.30 -19.82
CA PRO A 52 -3.97 23.26 -20.51
C PRO A 52 -2.77 22.72 -19.72
N VAL A 53 -2.25 23.51 -18.77
CA VAL A 53 -1.14 23.11 -17.89
C VAL A 53 -1.56 21.97 -16.95
N TRP A 54 -2.84 21.92 -16.56
CA TRP A 54 -3.38 20.83 -15.73
C TRP A 54 -3.31 19.47 -16.45
N ASP A 55 -3.51 19.46 -17.77
CA ASP A 55 -3.48 18.24 -18.58
C ASP A 55 -2.06 17.73 -18.84
N LEU A 56 -1.04 18.59 -18.69
CA LEU A 56 0.37 18.17 -18.76
C LEU A 56 0.77 17.28 -17.58
N MET A 57 0.07 17.38 -16.45
CA MET A 57 0.29 16.49 -15.32
C MET A 57 -0.17 15.07 -15.68
N MET A 58 0.79 14.15 -15.72
CA MET A 58 0.53 12.71 -15.83
C MET A 58 -0.17 12.19 -14.57
N LYS A 59 -1.29 11.49 -14.76
CA LYS A 59 -2.16 10.95 -13.69
C LYS A 59 -2.42 9.45 -13.88
N ASN A 60 -1.53 8.79 -14.62
CA ASN A 60 -1.60 7.40 -15.03
C ASN A 60 -0.44 6.56 -14.47
N ILE A 61 0.29 7.10 -13.47
CA ILE A 61 1.45 6.48 -12.85
C ILE A 61 1.16 6.28 -11.36
N TYR A 62 1.23 5.04 -10.89
CA TYR A 62 0.85 4.65 -9.53
C TYR A 62 2.03 4.01 -8.79
N PRO A 63 2.47 4.56 -7.65
CA PRO A 63 3.58 4.00 -6.89
C PRO A 63 3.14 2.74 -6.13
N LEU A 64 4.00 1.73 -6.12
CA LEU A 64 3.87 0.54 -5.25
C LEU A 64 4.55 0.73 -3.89
N ASN A 65 5.17 1.90 -3.66
CA ASN A 65 5.99 2.20 -2.48
C ASN A 65 7.12 1.19 -2.26
N ALA A 66 7.67 0.68 -3.36
CA ALA A 66 8.78 -0.26 -3.39
C ALA A 66 9.80 0.18 -4.44
N SER A 67 11.00 -0.40 -4.40
CA SER A 67 12.08 -0.10 -5.34
C SER A 67 12.72 -1.41 -5.81
N GLN A 68 13.36 -1.37 -6.97
CA GLN A 68 14.10 -2.50 -7.53
C GLN A 68 13.23 -3.76 -7.64
N LEU A 69 12.09 -3.63 -8.31
CA LEU A 69 11.15 -4.72 -8.49
C LEU A 69 11.74 -5.78 -9.43
N ASN A 70 11.58 -7.05 -9.07
CA ASN A 70 11.86 -8.14 -9.99
C ASN A 70 10.64 -8.45 -10.87
N ARG A 71 10.90 -8.97 -12.08
CA ARG A 71 9.89 -9.50 -13.00
C ARG A 71 9.34 -10.84 -12.52
N ASP A 72 10.17 -11.70 -11.93
CA ASP A 72 9.72 -13.04 -11.52
C ASP A 72 8.66 -12.94 -10.43
N ASN A 73 7.62 -13.78 -10.55
CA ASN A 73 6.46 -13.79 -9.65
C ASN A 73 5.77 -12.43 -9.49
N PHE A 74 6.00 -11.48 -10.39
CA PHE A 74 5.27 -10.23 -10.41
C PHE A 74 3.83 -10.51 -10.86
N ASN A 75 2.89 -10.23 -9.98
CA ASN A 75 1.47 -10.33 -10.26
C ASN A 75 0.80 -9.02 -9.89
N LEU A 76 0.07 -8.43 -10.81
CA LEU A 76 -0.76 -7.26 -10.56
C LEU A 76 -2.13 -7.53 -11.12
N GLN A 77 -3.16 -7.11 -10.40
CA GLN A 77 -4.54 -7.12 -10.81
C GLN A 77 -5.16 -5.76 -10.51
N ILE A 78 -6.13 -5.40 -11.36
CA ILE A 78 -6.99 -4.24 -11.12
C ILE A 78 -8.31 -4.77 -10.62
N ILE A 79 -8.75 -4.25 -9.49
CA ILE A 79 -9.98 -4.68 -8.84
C ILE A 79 -10.96 -3.51 -8.84
N TYR A 80 -12.22 -3.81 -9.14
CA TYR A 80 -13.34 -2.92 -8.95
C TYR A 80 -14.15 -3.38 -7.73
N LYS A 81 -14.32 -2.49 -6.76
CA LYS A 81 -15.17 -2.70 -5.58
C LYS A 81 -16.63 -2.48 -5.95
N ASP A 82 -17.44 -3.54 -5.91
CA ASP A 82 -18.85 -3.43 -6.20
C ASP A 82 -19.68 -3.27 -4.92
N ASP A 83 -20.38 -2.15 -4.78
CA ASP A 83 -21.20 -1.85 -3.59
C ASP A 83 -22.42 -2.77 -3.46
N ALA A 84 -22.96 -3.26 -4.59
CA ALA A 84 -24.18 -4.06 -4.58
C ALA A 84 -23.93 -5.47 -4.03
N THR A 85 -22.80 -6.07 -4.39
CA THR A 85 -22.42 -7.42 -3.91
C THR A 85 -21.46 -7.37 -2.72
N GLY A 86 -20.75 -6.26 -2.51
CA GLY A 86 -19.66 -6.14 -1.53
C GLY A 86 -18.40 -6.94 -1.93
N VAL A 87 -18.36 -7.47 -3.16
CA VAL A 87 -17.28 -8.34 -3.63
C VAL A 87 -16.30 -7.57 -4.50
N ASP A 88 -15.03 -7.94 -4.35
CA ASP A 88 -13.91 -7.51 -5.17
C ASP A 88 -13.96 -8.18 -6.56
N LEU A 89 -14.19 -7.39 -7.61
CA LEU A 89 -14.31 -7.90 -8.98
C LEU A 89 -13.02 -7.64 -9.79
N ILE A 90 -12.40 -8.71 -10.31
CA ILE A 90 -11.28 -8.62 -11.26
C ILE A 90 -11.74 -8.36 -12.70
N SER A 91 -13.04 -8.50 -12.98
CA SER A 91 -13.67 -8.33 -14.29
C SER A 91 -15.06 -7.73 -14.10
N LEU A 92 -15.48 -6.81 -14.96
CA LEU A 92 -16.86 -6.31 -14.93
C LEU A 92 -17.84 -7.41 -15.36
N LYS A 93 -19.03 -7.43 -14.76
CA LYS A 93 -20.10 -8.40 -15.10
C LYS A 93 -21.09 -7.87 -16.14
N GLU A 94 -20.93 -6.62 -16.57
CA GLU A 94 -21.80 -5.89 -17.47
C GLU A 94 -20.97 -5.21 -18.56
N GLY A 95 -21.59 -4.88 -19.70
CA GLY A 95 -20.97 -4.17 -20.83
C GLY A 95 -20.58 -5.10 -21.97
N ALA A 96 -21.07 -4.82 -23.18
CA ALA A 96 -20.98 -5.73 -24.32
C ALA A 96 -19.54 -6.15 -24.70
N ARG A 97 -18.56 -5.26 -24.50
CA ARG A 97 -17.13 -5.50 -24.84
C ARG A 97 -16.23 -5.78 -23.64
N VAL A 98 -16.65 -5.41 -22.44
CA VAL A 98 -15.82 -5.46 -21.23
C VAL A 98 -16.27 -6.54 -20.25
N GLN A 99 -17.46 -7.11 -20.45
CA GLN A 99 -18.01 -8.16 -19.61
C GLN A 99 -17.09 -9.39 -19.60
N ASN A 100 -16.86 -9.91 -18.39
CA ASN A 100 -16.03 -11.10 -18.11
C ASN A 100 -14.59 -11.03 -18.62
N THR A 101 -14.12 -9.85 -19.03
CA THR A 101 -12.73 -9.61 -19.40
C THR A 101 -11.99 -9.06 -18.18
N PRO A 102 -10.80 -9.59 -17.84
CA PRO A 102 -10.00 -9.04 -16.75
C PRO A 102 -9.74 -7.54 -16.93
N LEU A 103 -9.90 -6.76 -15.85
CA LEU A 103 -9.75 -5.30 -15.88
C LEU A 103 -8.35 -4.86 -16.31
N ILE A 104 -7.34 -5.69 -16.05
CA ILE A 104 -5.96 -5.46 -16.51
C ILE A 104 -5.87 -5.42 -18.03
N GLN A 105 -6.59 -6.31 -18.72
CA GLN A 105 -6.69 -6.36 -20.17
C GLN A 105 -7.55 -5.21 -20.69
N VAL A 106 -8.71 -4.96 -20.06
CA VAL A 106 -9.59 -3.83 -20.43
C VAL A 106 -8.85 -2.49 -20.37
N LEU A 107 -8.00 -2.30 -19.37
CA LEU A 107 -7.21 -1.09 -19.15
C LEU A 107 -5.87 -1.08 -19.92
N GLY A 108 -5.60 -2.12 -20.70
CA GLY A 108 -4.49 -2.19 -21.65
C GLY A 108 -3.12 -2.50 -21.03
N LEU A 109 -3.09 -3.05 -19.82
CA LEU A 109 -1.87 -3.53 -19.15
C LEU A 109 -1.55 -5.01 -19.46
N ASP A 110 -2.43 -5.70 -20.18
CA ASP A 110 -2.28 -7.07 -20.67
C ASP A 110 -2.70 -7.10 -22.14
N ARG A 111 -1.73 -7.25 -23.03
CA ARG A 111 -1.89 -7.26 -24.48
C ARG A 111 -1.06 -8.36 -25.14
N VAL A 112 -0.08 -8.91 -24.44
CA VAL A 112 0.79 -9.95 -24.95
C VAL A 112 0.81 -11.17 -24.06
N ASN A 113 1.29 -12.30 -24.59
CA ASN A 113 1.49 -13.50 -23.79
C ASN A 113 2.92 -13.54 -23.24
N ALA A 114 3.24 -14.58 -22.48
CA ALA A 114 4.60 -14.86 -22.00
C ALA A 114 5.71 -14.86 -23.10
N ASN A 115 5.38 -15.13 -24.36
CA ASN A 115 6.31 -15.10 -25.49
C ASN A 115 6.42 -13.71 -26.17
N ASN A 116 5.68 -12.72 -25.67
CA ASN A 116 5.51 -11.38 -26.24
C ASN A 116 4.75 -11.34 -27.58
N ASP A 117 3.98 -12.39 -27.91
CA ASP A 117 3.03 -12.36 -29.02
C ASP A 117 1.78 -11.59 -28.63
N ARG A 118 1.09 -10.96 -29.59
CA ARG A 118 -0.10 -10.10 -29.37
C ARG A 118 -1.39 -10.82 -28.96
N ASN A 119 -1.30 -11.73 -28.00
CA ASN A 119 -2.44 -12.42 -27.39
C ASN A 119 -2.39 -12.20 -25.88
N ALA A 120 -3.38 -11.50 -25.32
CA ALA A 120 -3.48 -11.32 -23.87
C ALA A 120 -3.62 -12.66 -23.14
N ASP A 121 -2.94 -12.81 -22.00
CA ASP A 121 -2.93 -14.06 -21.21
C ASP A 121 -3.47 -13.93 -19.78
N GLY A 122 -4.01 -12.76 -19.43
CA GLY A 122 -4.58 -12.46 -18.12
C GLY A 122 -3.56 -11.97 -17.09
N ASN A 123 -2.27 -11.95 -17.43
CA ASN A 123 -1.21 -11.45 -16.55
C ASN A 123 -0.75 -10.06 -16.95
N PHE A 124 -0.08 -9.38 -16.02
CA PHE A 124 0.48 -8.07 -16.28
C PHE A 124 1.66 -8.16 -17.27
N ASP A 125 1.60 -7.36 -18.33
CA ASP A 125 2.71 -7.19 -19.27
C ASP A 125 3.85 -6.44 -18.57
N TYR A 126 4.92 -7.12 -18.18
CA TYR A 126 6.07 -6.50 -17.53
C TYR A 126 7.05 -5.92 -18.56
N PHE A 127 6.84 -4.66 -18.95
CA PHE A 127 7.71 -3.91 -19.86
C PHE A 127 8.29 -2.67 -19.19
N PRO A 128 9.58 -2.72 -18.76
CA PRO A 128 10.27 -1.58 -18.19
C PRO A 128 10.18 -0.33 -19.07
N GLY A 129 9.80 0.80 -18.48
CA GLY A 129 9.61 2.09 -19.15
C GLY A 129 8.29 2.26 -19.90
N ILE A 130 7.50 1.19 -20.09
CA ILE A 130 6.19 1.24 -20.77
C ILE A 130 5.06 1.01 -19.78
N THR A 131 5.07 -0.13 -19.09
CA THR A 131 4.03 -0.52 -18.14
C THR A 131 4.51 -0.46 -16.69
N ILE A 132 5.83 -0.51 -16.46
CA ILE A 132 6.42 -0.46 -15.13
C ILE A 132 7.75 0.30 -15.13
N ASP A 133 8.00 1.04 -14.06
CA ASP A 133 9.32 1.54 -13.67
C ASP A 133 9.81 0.66 -12.51
N PRO A 134 10.70 -0.32 -12.77
CA PRO A 134 11.15 -1.25 -11.75
C PRO A 134 12.07 -0.60 -10.72
N GLU A 135 12.79 0.46 -11.07
CA GLU A 135 13.73 1.13 -10.16
C GLU A 135 12.96 1.89 -9.07
N LEU A 136 11.97 2.69 -9.49
CA LEU A 136 11.14 3.49 -8.58
C LEU A 136 9.86 2.78 -8.13
N GLY A 137 9.65 1.55 -8.59
CA GLY A 137 8.48 0.72 -8.31
C GLY A 137 7.15 1.39 -8.64
N LYS A 138 7.02 1.92 -9.86
CA LYS A 138 5.80 2.59 -10.32
C LYS A 138 5.13 1.80 -11.44
N ILE A 139 3.82 1.61 -11.37
CA ILE A 139 3.01 1.10 -12.47
C ILE A 139 2.64 2.25 -13.38
N ILE A 140 2.82 2.06 -14.68
CA ILE A 140 2.55 3.03 -15.73
C ILE A 140 1.44 2.46 -16.60
N PHE A 141 0.30 3.14 -16.67
CA PHE A 141 -0.72 2.77 -17.63
C PHE A 141 -0.34 3.33 -19.01
N PRO A 142 -0.43 2.55 -20.11
CA PRO A 142 -0.08 3.00 -21.46
C PRO A 142 -1.13 3.95 -22.08
N SER A 143 -1.94 4.59 -21.24
CA SER A 143 -2.96 5.57 -21.61
C SER A 143 -2.89 6.76 -20.65
N VAL A 144 -3.19 7.96 -21.14
CA VAL A 144 -3.15 9.20 -20.35
C VAL A 144 -4.24 9.23 -19.28
N GLN A 145 -5.41 8.65 -19.58
CA GLN A 145 -6.56 8.61 -18.67
C GLN A 145 -7.17 7.19 -18.63
N PRO A 146 -6.49 6.20 -18.01
CA PRO A 146 -6.94 4.80 -18.01
C PRO A 146 -8.37 4.64 -17.49
N PHE A 147 -8.70 5.22 -16.33
CA PHE A 147 -10.04 5.14 -15.73
C PHE A 147 -11.03 6.19 -16.26
N GLY A 148 -10.59 7.03 -17.20
CA GLY A 148 -11.32 8.18 -17.73
C GLY A 148 -11.76 7.93 -19.17
N SER A 149 -11.22 8.72 -20.10
CA SER A 149 -11.55 8.60 -21.53
C SER A 149 -11.23 7.22 -22.12
N TYR A 150 -10.19 6.54 -21.65
CA TYR A 150 -9.81 5.23 -22.17
C TYR A 150 -10.81 4.15 -21.79
N LEU A 151 -11.17 4.03 -20.51
CA LEU A 151 -12.22 3.10 -20.06
C LEU A 151 -13.57 3.41 -20.74
N ARG A 152 -13.90 4.70 -20.92
CA ARG A 152 -15.12 5.10 -21.65
C ARG A 152 -15.16 4.55 -23.07
N ALA A 153 -14.03 4.56 -23.77
CA ALA A 153 -13.93 4.07 -25.15
C ALA A 153 -14.10 2.54 -25.25
N GLN A 154 -13.96 1.80 -24.14
CA GLN A 154 -14.20 0.36 -24.13
C GLN A 154 -15.70 0.02 -24.16
N PHE A 155 -16.59 0.94 -23.79
CA PHE A 155 -18.05 0.76 -23.89
C PHE A 155 -18.57 1.14 -25.27
N ASP A 156 -19.50 0.34 -25.81
CA ASP A 156 -20.03 0.53 -27.17
C ASP A 156 -21.15 1.58 -27.23
N THR A 157 -20.82 2.81 -26.85
CA THR A 157 -21.78 3.93 -26.74
C THR A 157 -22.34 4.43 -28.07
N THR A 158 -21.83 3.92 -29.21
CA THR A 158 -22.23 4.30 -30.58
C THR A 158 -22.78 3.10 -31.37
N ASN A 159 -23.20 2.03 -30.69
CA ASN A 159 -23.79 0.86 -31.34
C ASN A 159 -24.97 1.23 -32.24
N THR A 160 -25.14 0.52 -33.36
CA THR A 160 -26.26 0.72 -34.31
C THR A 160 -27.63 0.48 -33.68
N ASN A 161 -27.70 -0.35 -32.64
CA ASN A 161 -28.89 -0.54 -31.82
C ASN A 161 -28.96 0.51 -30.72
N ALA A 162 -29.93 1.42 -30.82
CA ALA A 162 -30.10 2.54 -29.89
C ALA A 162 -30.31 2.10 -28.42
N THR A 163 -30.96 0.97 -28.17
CA THR A 163 -31.20 0.44 -26.82
C THR A 163 -29.90 -0.04 -26.18
N ILE A 164 -29.06 -0.74 -26.95
CA ILE A 164 -27.74 -1.20 -26.50
C ILE A 164 -26.84 0.01 -26.25
N ALA A 165 -26.79 0.96 -27.19
CA ALA A 165 -26.00 2.18 -27.04
C ALA A 165 -26.42 3.01 -25.80
N ALA A 166 -27.71 3.09 -25.49
CA ALA A 166 -28.20 3.76 -24.29
C ALA A 166 -27.78 3.04 -23.00
N SER A 167 -27.88 1.70 -22.97
CA SER A 167 -27.41 0.89 -21.84
C SER A 167 -25.90 1.03 -21.62
N GLU A 168 -25.10 0.96 -22.69
CA GLU A 168 -23.65 1.15 -22.66
C GLU A 168 -23.26 2.55 -22.15
N ARG A 169 -24.00 3.59 -22.52
CA ARG A 169 -23.79 4.95 -21.97
C ARG A 169 -24.06 5.00 -20.47
N ALA A 170 -25.08 4.32 -19.98
CA ALA A 170 -25.37 4.25 -18.54
C ALA A 170 -24.26 3.48 -17.79
N LEU A 171 -23.76 2.38 -18.37
CA LEU A 171 -22.63 1.63 -17.80
C LEU A 171 -21.34 2.46 -17.81
N ALA A 172 -21.03 3.15 -18.91
CA ALA A 172 -19.89 4.06 -18.98
C ALA A 172 -20.02 5.17 -17.93
N GLN A 173 -21.22 5.74 -17.75
CA GLN A 173 -21.46 6.72 -16.68
C GLN A 173 -21.25 6.11 -15.29
N LYS A 174 -21.65 4.85 -15.05
CA LYS A 174 -21.46 4.13 -13.78
C LYS A 174 -19.99 3.90 -13.46
N TYR A 175 -19.19 3.38 -14.39
CA TYR A 175 -17.82 2.94 -14.14
C TYR A 175 -16.75 4.00 -14.38
N VAL A 176 -16.93 4.92 -15.33
CA VAL A 176 -15.86 5.85 -15.71
C VAL A 176 -15.64 6.90 -14.64
N TYR A 177 -14.40 7.02 -14.17
CA TYR A 177 -13.98 7.96 -13.14
C TYR A 177 -13.29 9.18 -13.75
N GLN A 178 -14.05 10.01 -14.46
CA GLN A 178 -13.50 11.20 -15.13
C GLN A 178 -13.00 12.27 -14.13
N ALA A 179 -13.64 12.38 -12.97
CA ALA A 179 -13.29 13.36 -11.94
C ALA A 179 -11.83 13.21 -11.47
N LEU A 180 -11.27 11.99 -11.47
CA LEU A 180 -9.86 11.73 -11.17
C LEU A 180 -8.89 12.55 -12.04
N TYR A 181 -9.28 12.85 -13.29
CA TYR A 181 -8.45 13.60 -14.24
C TYR A 181 -8.78 15.08 -14.30
N ASN A 182 -10.02 15.44 -13.97
CA ASN A 182 -10.53 16.81 -14.15
C ASN A 182 -10.56 17.62 -12.85
N GLN A 183 -10.49 16.98 -11.68
CA GLN A 183 -10.55 17.63 -10.38
C GLN A 183 -9.27 17.39 -9.58
N THR A 184 -9.10 18.14 -8.48
CA THR A 184 -8.01 17.90 -7.55
C THR A 184 -8.17 16.53 -6.87
N GLN A 185 -7.07 15.95 -6.38
CA GLN A 185 -7.12 14.66 -5.70
C GLN A 185 -8.10 14.66 -4.52
N SER A 186 -8.10 15.73 -3.72
CA SER A 186 -8.99 15.87 -2.56
C SER A 186 -10.47 15.93 -2.92
N ASP A 187 -10.82 16.58 -4.04
CA ASP A 187 -12.21 16.65 -4.49
C ASP A 187 -12.66 15.33 -5.12
N ALA A 188 -11.77 14.71 -5.92
CA ALA A 188 -12.06 13.44 -6.56
C ALA A 188 -12.30 12.33 -5.52
N GLN A 189 -11.50 12.27 -4.45
CA GLN A 189 -11.64 11.29 -3.36
C GLN A 189 -12.98 11.39 -2.61
N GLN A 190 -13.62 12.56 -2.59
CA GLN A 190 -14.96 12.70 -2.00
C GLN A 190 -16.03 12.00 -2.85
N LEU A 191 -15.76 11.72 -4.13
CA LEU A 191 -16.67 11.02 -5.03
C LEU A 191 -16.56 9.49 -4.88
N GLN A 192 -16.95 9.00 -3.70
CA GLN A 192 -16.89 7.58 -3.32
C GLN A 192 -17.65 6.65 -4.27
N THR A 193 -18.68 7.16 -4.97
CA THR A 193 -19.42 6.37 -5.96
C THR A 193 -18.58 5.96 -7.17
N LYS A 194 -17.45 6.64 -7.42
CA LYS A 194 -16.51 6.38 -8.52
C LYS A 194 -15.16 5.88 -8.06
N ASP A 195 -14.73 6.25 -6.85
CA ASP A 195 -13.45 5.82 -6.27
C ASP A 195 -13.52 4.36 -5.80
N LYS A 196 -13.54 3.45 -6.78
CA LYS A 196 -13.79 2.01 -6.59
C LYS A 196 -12.75 1.11 -7.22
N PHE A 197 -11.83 1.68 -7.99
CA PHE A 197 -10.73 0.94 -8.60
C PHE A 197 -9.53 0.98 -7.68
N TYR A 198 -8.94 -0.18 -7.42
CA TYR A 198 -7.67 -0.25 -6.72
C TYR A 198 -6.80 -1.35 -7.30
N LEU A 199 -5.50 -1.16 -7.13
CA LEU A 199 -4.48 -2.07 -7.63
C LEU A 199 -4.14 -3.06 -6.50
N ARG A 200 -4.18 -4.35 -6.80
CA ARG A 200 -3.75 -5.40 -5.88
C ARG A 200 -2.71 -6.24 -6.59
N GLY A 201 -1.56 -6.46 -5.95
CA GLY A 201 -0.50 -7.24 -6.55
C GLY A 201 0.43 -7.85 -5.53
N ARG A 202 1.28 -8.74 -6.03
CA ARG A 202 2.41 -9.34 -5.33
C ARG A 202 3.65 -9.09 -6.18
N PHE A 203 4.73 -8.70 -5.53
CA PHE A 203 6.01 -8.51 -6.18
C PHE A 203 7.11 -8.98 -5.24
N GLN A 204 8.28 -9.22 -5.82
CA GLN A 204 9.49 -9.52 -5.07
C GLN A 204 10.47 -8.37 -5.28
N GLY A 205 11.23 -8.04 -4.23
CA GLY A 205 12.40 -7.17 -4.37
C GLY A 205 13.44 -7.84 -5.27
N ALA A 206 14.46 -7.08 -5.67
CA ALA A 206 15.48 -7.53 -6.61
C ALA A 206 16.01 -8.94 -6.28
N SER A 207 15.92 -9.84 -7.26
CA SER A 207 16.50 -11.18 -7.17
C SER A 207 17.99 -11.12 -6.91
N GLY A 208 18.43 -11.80 -5.86
CA GLY A 208 19.85 -12.01 -5.56
C GLY A 208 20.28 -11.64 -4.14
N SER A 209 19.42 -11.03 -3.33
CA SER A 209 19.69 -11.00 -1.89
C SER A 209 19.15 -12.27 -1.25
N ASP A 210 20.07 -13.16 -0.90
CA ASP A 210 19.90 -14.14 0.17
C ASP A 210 19.50 -13.47 1.49
N GLU A 211 19.55 -12.14 1.56
CA GLU A 211 19.09 -11.29 2.65
C GLU A 211 17.65 -10.78 2.47
N ILE A 212 16.87 -10.86 3.54
CA ILE A 212 15.52 -10.31 3.68
C ILE A 212 15.56 -9.27 4.81
N SER A 213 15.30 -8.01 4.47
CA SER A 213 15.20 -6.94 5.47
C SER A 213 13.88 -7.03 6.24
N LEU A 214 13.97 -7.05 7.56
CA LEU A 214 12.84 -7.04 8.47
C LEU A 214 12.40 -5.59 8.71
N PRO A 215 11.11 -5.25 8.52
CA PRO A 215 10.65 -3.89 8.75
C PRO A 215 10.69 -3.56 10.24
N GLY A 216 11.30 -2.43 10.61
CA GLY A 216 11.32 -1.91 11.98
C GLY A 216 12.73 -1.69 12.54
N ILE A 217 12.81 -1.19 13.77
CA ILE A 217 14.09 -0.94 14.47
C ILE A 217 14.12 -1.86 15.70
N GLY A 218 15.25 -2.55 15.91
CA GLY A 218 15.48 -3.36 17.11
C GLY A 218 14.67 -4.65 17.16
N VAL A 219 15.04 -5.64 16.35
CA VAL A 219 14.48 -6.99 16.40
C VAL A 219 14.97 -7.70 17.66
N ALA A 220 14.05 -8.29 18.43
CA ALA A 220 14.42 -8.99 19.66
C ALA A 220 15.22 -10.26 19.36
N GLN A 221 16.34 -10.45 20.06
CA GLN A 221 17.23 -11.60 19.84
C GLN A 221 16.52 -12.93 20.13
N GLY A 222 16.63 -13.90 19.21
CA GLY A 222 15.97 -15.21 19.32
C GLY A 222 14.46 -15.22 19.04
N SER A 223 13.86 -14.07 18.70
CA SER A 223 12.43 -13.99 18.38
C SER A 223 12.09 -14.38 16.94
N VAL A 224 13.09 -14.39 16.05
CA VAL A 224 12.89 -14.63 14.62
C VAL A 224 12.63 -16.11 14.39
N LYS A 225 11.51 -16.42 13.75
CA LYS A 225 11.13 -17.76 13.29
C LYS A 225 10.84 -17.70 11.81
N VAL A 226 11.64 -18.40 11.01
CA VAL A 226 11.47 -18.50 9.55
C VAL A 226 10.80 -19.82 9.21
N TYR A 227 9.72 -19.76 8.45
CA TYR A 227 8.99 -20.92 7.95
C TYR A 227 9.12 -21.00 6.43
N SER A 228 9.36 -22.19 5.89
CA SER A 228 9.19 -22.49 4.47
C SER A 228 7.93 -23.35 4.32
N GLY A 229 6.83 -22.74 3.88
CA GLY A 229 5.51 -23.38 3.94
C GLY A 229 5.12 -23.74 5.38
N SER A 230 5.01 -25.03 5.69
CA SER A 230 4.71 -25.54 7.04
C SER A 230 5.94 -25.91 7.88
N THR A 231 7.13 -25.94 7.28
CA THR A 231 8.36 -26.36 7.96
C THR A 231 9.03 -25.17 8.63
N LEU A 232 9.27 -25.27 9.94
CA LEU A 232 10.10 -24.31 10.67
C LEU A 232 11.58 -24.56 10.34
N LEU A 233 12.27 -23.53 9.87
CA LEU A 233 13.70 -23.58 9.56
C LEU A 233 14.55 -23.39 10.82
N THR A 234 15.79 -23.86 10.78
CA THR A 234 16.72 -23.79 11.92
C THR A 234 17.71 -22.62 11.77
N GLU A 235 17.75 -21.72 12.74
CA GLU A 235 18.73 -20.63 12.80
C GLU A 235 20.16 -21.19 12.94
N GLY A 236 21.11 -20.65 12.20
CA GLY A 236 22.51 -21.09 12.11
C GLY A 236 22.78 -22.21 11.10
N VAL A 237 21.74 -22.90 10.62
CA VAL A 237 21.84 -23.96 9.61
C VAL A 237 21.18 -23.53 8.30
N ASP A 238 19.89 -23.21 8.37
CA ASP A 238 19.08 -22.86 7.20
C ASP A 238 19.07 -21.35 6.92
N TYR A 239 19.16 -20.54 7.98
CA TYR A 239 19.23 -19.08 7.90
C TYR A 239 20.04 -18.52 9.07
N GLN A 240 20.52 -17.28 8.92
CA GLN A 240 21.20 -16.49 9.94
C GLN A 240 20.48 -15.16 10.13
N VAL A 241 20.42 -14.65 11.35
CA VAL A 241 19.78 -13.37 11.65
C VAL A 241 20.83 -12.35 12.11
N PHE A 242 20.80 -11.19 11.48
CA PHE A 242 21.55 -9.99 11.89
C PHE A 242 20.58 -9.05 12.62
N TYR A 243 20.44 -9.25 13.93
CA TYR A 243 19.46 -8.54 14.78
C TYR A 243 19.68 -7.03 14.84
N ASP A 244 20.95 -6.61 14.79
CA ASP A 244 21.40 -5.22 14.77
C ASP A 244 21.02 -4.49 13.47
N GLN A 245 21.07 -5.21 12.35
CA GLN A 245 20.72 -4.71 11.03
C GLN A 245 19.25 -4.98 10.66
N ALA A 246 18.52 -5.70 11.51
CA ALA A 246 17.17 -6.21 11.23
C ALA A 246 17.12 -6.96 9.89
N LYS A 247 18.04 -7.90 9.66
CA LYS A 247 18.11 -8.69 8.42
C LYS A 247 18.15 -10.19 8.70
N VAL A 248 17.56 -10.97 7.80
CA VAL A 248 17.64 -12.44 7.80
C VAL A 248 18.31 -12.90 6.52
N LYS A 249 19.41 -13.64 6.64
CA LYS A 249 20.12 -14.24 5.52
C LYS A 249 19.79 -15.73 5.41
N ILE A 250 19.23 -16.17 4.31
CA ILE A 250 18.97 -17.58 4.04
C ILE A 250 20.27 -18.25 3.59
N LEU A 251 20.74 -19.24 4.35
CA LEU A 251 21.98 -19.97 4.08
C LEU A 251 21.76 -21.12 3.11
N ASN A 252 20.62 -21.80 3.24
CA ASN A 252 20.27 -22.94 2.40
C ASN A 252 19.50 -22.47 1.15
N THR A 253 20.18 -22.47 0.01
CA THR A 253 19.63 -21.99 -1.27
C THR A 253 18.46 -22.82 -1.79
N ALA A 254 18.23 -24.04 -1.28
CA ALA A 254 17.06 -24.84 -1.65
C ALA A 254 15.75 -24.11 -1.29
N TYR A 255 15.74 -23.35 -0.20
CA TYR A 255 14.59 -22.55 0.23
C TYR A 255 14.44 -21.21 -0.50
N LEU A 256 15.48 -20.75 -1.20
CA LEU A 256 15.43 -19.56 -2.04
C LEU A 256 14.82 -19.81 -3.43
N SER A 257 14.57 -21.08 -3.79
CA SER A 257 13.89 -21.40 -5.04
C SER A 257 12.45 -20.86 -5.02
N ALA A 258 12.07 -20.18 -6.12
CA ALA A 258 10.90 -19.33 -6.26
C ALA A 258 9.52 -19.96 -5.95
N ALA A 259 9.45 -21.27 -5.68
CA ALA A 259 8.21 -21.99 -5.38
C ALA A 259 7.86 -22.05 -3.88
N ASN A 260 8.80 -21.72 -2.97
CA ASN A 260 8.57 -21.82 -1.53
C ASN A 260 8.29 -20.43 -0.93
N GLU A 261 7.08 -20.26 -0.35
CA GLU A 261 6.77 -19.06 0.44
C GLU A 261 7.53 -19.09 1.76
N LEU A 262 8.41 -18.10 1.96
CA LEU A 262 9.11 -17.87 3.22
C LEU A 262 8.30 -16.92 4.10
N ARG A 263 7.84 -17.39 5.25
CA ARG A 263 7.13 -16.58 6.24
C ARG A 263 8.03 -16.34 7.44
N ILE A 264 8.33 -15.08 7.74
CA ILE A 264 9.16 -14.70 8.89
C ILE A 264 8.28 -14.06 9.96
N ALA A 265 8.25 -14.67 11.14
CA ALA A 265 7.65 -14.08 12.34
C ALA A 265 8.77 -13.58 13.25
N PHE A 266 8.61 -12.39 13.84
CA PHE A 266 9.61 -11.81 14.72
C PHE A 266 8.97 -10.80 15.67
N GLU A 267 9.64 -10.53 16.78
CA GLU A 267 9.23 -9.52 17.75
C GLU A 267 10.09 -8.26 17.61
N LYS A 268 9.48 -7.10 17.80
CA LYS A 268 10.14 -5.80 17.75
C LYS A 268 10.17 -5.19 19.14
N ASN A 269 11.27 -4.54 19.49
CA ASN A 269 11.35 -3.73 20.69
C ASN A 269 10.47 -2.47 20.52
N ALA A 270 9.54 -2.25 21.45
CA ALA A 270 8.71 -1.05 21.43
C ALA A 270 9.54 0.18 21.88
N LEU A 271 9.95 1.02 20.92
CA LEU A 271 10.78 2.20 21.22
C LEU A 271 9.98 3.43 21.69
N VAL A 272 8.67 3.55 21.36
CA VAL A 272 7.84 4.71 21.74
C VAL A 272 6.39 4.27 22.02
N GLN A 273 5.84 4.76 23.14
CA GLN A 273 4.50 4.52 23.69
C GLN A 273 4.15 3.04 23.98
N VAL A 274 4.63 2.56 25.12
CA VAL A 274 4.26 1.24 25.65
C VAL A 274 2.92 1.36 26.38
N GLN A 275 1.86 0.80 25.82
CA GLN A 275 0.69 0.40 26.61
C GLN A 275 1.18 -0.63 27.64
N PRO A 276 0.97 -0.43 28.95
CA PRO A 276 1.43 -1.38 29.95
C PRO A 276 0.76 -2.74 29.74
N ARG A 277 1.58 -3.76 29.44
CA ARG A 277 1.14 -5.15 29.28
C ARG A 277 1.57 -5.97 30.49
N LYS A 278 0.67 -6.80 31.00
CA LYS A 278 0.94 -7.77 32.06
C LYS A 278 0.64 -9.15 31.54
N LEU A 279 1.67 -9.99 31.44
CA LEU A 279 1.53 -11.40 31.14
C LEU A 279 1.82 -12.19 32.41
N LEU A 280 0.82 -12.89 32.93
CA LEU A 280 0.97 -13.83 34.04
C LEU A 280 0.71 -15.24 33.52
N GLY A 281 1.63 -16.15 33.75
CA GLY A 281 1.48 -17.52 33.31
C GLY A 281 2.12 -18.51 34.26
N ALA A 282 1.58 -19.72 34.25
CA ALA A 282 2.17 -20.88 34.90
C ALA A 282 2.21 -22.02 33.89
N ARG A 283 3.33 -22.74 33.90
CA ARG A 283 3.50 -23.99 33.15
C ARG A 283 3.82 -25.10 34.13
N PHE A 284 3.17 -26.24 33.94
CA PHE A 284 3.40 -27.46 34.70
C PHE A 284 3.87 -28.54 33.74
N ASP A 285 5.05 -29.10 34.00
CA ASP A 285 5.63 -30.19 33.23
C ASP A 285 5.68 -31.45 34.10
N TYR A 286 5.07 -32.52 33.61
CA TYR A 286 5.06 -33.82 34.25
C TYR A 286 5.78 -34.85 33.38
N ALA A 287 6.97 -35.26 33.83
CA ALA A 287 7.70 -36.37 33.23
C ALA A 287 7.11 -37.70 33.71
N ALA A 288 6.20 -38.27 32.93
CA ALA A 288 5.59 -39.56 33.24
C ALA A 288 6.62 -40.70 33.21
N ASN A 289 7.62 -40.59 32.34
CA ASN A 289 8.82 -41.44 32.31
C ASN A 289 9.94 -40.73 31.51
N LYS A 290 11.09 -41.40 31.33
CA LYS A 290 12.24 -40.86 30.55
C LYS A 290 11.94 -40.59 29.07
N ASP A 291 10.87 -41.17 28.54
CA ASP A 291 10.50 -41.12 27.13
C ASP A 291 9.22 -40.28 26.89
N ALA A 292 8.51 -39.82 27.94
CA ALA A 292 7.20 -39.17 27.85
C ALA A 292 7.05 -38.00 28.83
N LEU A 293 6.77 -36.81 28.28
CA LEU A 293 6.52 -35.57 29.02
C LEU A 293 5.12 -35.04 28.68
N PHE A 294 4.38 -34.64 29.70
CA PHE A 294 3.09 -33.94 29.56
C PHE A 294 3.24 -32.52 30.10
N GLY A 295 2.92 -31.53 29.28
CA GLY A 295 2.88 -30.13 29.65
C GLY A 295 1.46 -29.61 29.79
N PHE A 296 1.22 -28.75 30.77
CA PHE A 296 0.03 -27.91 30.86
C PHE A 296 0.47 -26.46 31.02
N THR A 297 -0.11 -25.56 30.25
CA THR A 297 0.22 -24.14 30.26
C THR A 297 -1.06 -23.33 30.46
N ALA A 298 -1.05 -22.42 31.43
CA ALA A 298 -2.10 -21.43 31.59
C ALA A 298 -1.46 -20.05 31.63
N MET A 299 -1.88 -19.17 30.72
CA MET A 299 -1.38 -17.81 30.64
C MET A 299 -2.52 -16.83 30.49
N HIS A 300 -2.36 -15.65 31.09
CA HIS A 300 -3.30 -14.56 31.00
C HIS A 300 -2.53 -13.29 30.64
N ILE A 301 -2.93 -12.65 29.53
CA ILE A 301 -2.41 -11.36 29.12
C ILE A 301 -3.49 -10.30 29.39
N LEU A 302 -3.10 -9.25 30.10
CA LEU A 302 -3.89 -8.06 30.33
C LEU A 302 -3.08 -6.86 29.85
N GLU A 303 -3.59 -6.20 28.82
CA GLU A 303 -3.10 -4.91 28.36
C GLU A 303 -4.03 -3.84 28.91
N ASN A 304 -3.45 -2.73 29.37
CA ASN A 304 -4.21 -1.57 29.81
C ASN A 304 -3.84 -0.39 28.93
N GLN A 305 -4.82 0.49 28.68
CA GLN A 305 -4.54 1.71 27.93
C GLN A 305 -3.73 2.71 28.75
N ALA A 306 -3.00 3.58 28.04
CA ALA A 306 -2.21 4.63 28.66
C ALA A 306 -3.09 5.49 29.60
N PRO A 307 -2.58 5.91 30.77
CA PRO A 307 -3.34 6.74 31.70
C PRO A 307 -3.91 7.98 31.02
N GLY A 308 -5.22 8.20 31.15
CA GLY A 308 -5.93 9.34 30.55
C GLY A 308 -6.70 9.02 29.27
N ILE A 309 -6.47 7.86 28.65
CA ILE A 309 -7.24 7.41 27.48
C ILE A 309 -8.41 6.53 27.94
N ASN A 310 -9.63 6.97 27.67
CA ASN A 310 -10.87 6.26 28.05
C ASN A 310 -11.72 5.86 26.85
N ARG A 311 -11.27 6.17 25.63
CA ARG A 311 -11.89 5.81 24.35
C ARG A 311 -10.79 5.23 23.47
N VAL A 312 -11.10 4.16 22.76
CA VAL A 312 -10.16 3.49 21.86
C VAL A 312 -10.83 3.26 20.53
N ASN A 313 -10.07 3.43 19.45
CA ASN A 313 -10.56 3.15 18.12
C ASN A 313 -10.55 1.65 17.84
N ILE A 314 -11.34 1.24 16.86
CA ILE A 314 -11.34 -0.14 16.38
C ILE A 314 -9.94 -0.55 15.89
N GLY A 315 -9.42 -1.67 16.39
CA GLY A 315 -8.07 -2.16 16.12
C GLY A 315 -7.03 -1.80 17.19
N ASP A 316 -7.30 -0.80 18.04
CA ASP A 316 -6.43 -0.37 19.14
C ASP A 316 -6.93 -0.86 20.50
N GLU A 317 -7.81 -1.86 20.52
CA GLU A 317 -8.37 -2.40 21.75
C GLU A 317 -7.31 -3.13 22.58
N PRO A 318 -7.21 -2.86 23.90
CA PRO A 318 -6.30 -3.59 24.75
C PRO A 318 -6.70 -5.07 24.85
N ALA A 319 -5.72 -5.96 24.68
CA ALA A 319 -5.95 -7.39 24.80
C ALA A 319 -6.21 -7.81 26.26
N ASN A 320 -7.19 -8.70 26.46
CA ASN A 320 -7.48 -9.32 27.75
C ASN A 320 -7.80 -10.79 27.53
N ASN A 321 -6.77 -11.59 27.28
CA ASN A 321 -6.94 -12.96 26.78
C ASN A 321 -6.34 -13.97 27.73
N THR A 322 -7.02 -15.12 27.89
CA THR A 322 -6.49 -16.27 28.62
C THR A 322 -6.21 -17.40 27.64
N MET A 323 -4.99 -17.93 27.65
CA MET A 323 -4.61 -19.10 26.88
C MET A 323 -4.43 -20.29 27.81
N LEU A 324 -5.10 -21.40 27.49
CA LEU A 324 -4.93 -22.68 28.16
C LEU A 324 -4.40 -23.68 27.14
N GLY A 325 -3.29 -24.33 27.43
CA GLY A 325 -2.62 -25.27 26.54
C GLY A 325 -2.29 -26.58 27.25
N ALA A 326 -2.28 -27.65 26.49
CA ALA A 326 -1.73 -28.94 26.91
C ALA A 326 -0.87 -29.51 25.78
N ASP A 327 0.26 -30.08 26.13
CA ASP A 327 1.19 -30.67 25.20
C ASP A 327 1.69 -32.03 25.67
N LEU A 328 2.02 -32.89 24.71
CA LEU A 328 2.60 -34.20 24.91
C LEU A 328 3.82 -34.33 24.02
N SER A 329 4.95 -34.66 24.64
CA SER A 329 6.19 -35.02 23.94
C SER A 329 6.56 -36.45 24.29
N PHE A 330 6.69 -37.29 23.27
CA PHE A 330 7.13 -38.68 23.40
C PHE A 330 8.35 -38.89 22.52
N ARG A 331 9.47 -39.35 23.09
CA ARG A 331 10.70 -39.65 22.36
C ARG A 331 11.28 -40.96 22.85
N LYS A 332 11.37 -41.96 21.97
CA LYS A 332 11.90 -43.27 22.32
C LYS A 332 12.76 -43.86 21.21
N ASP A 333 13.88 -44.44 21.61
CA ASP A 333 14.77 -45.15 20.72
C ASP A 333 14.19 -46.52 20.33
N SER A 334 14.18 -46.79 19.02
CA SER A 334 13.63 -48.00 18.42
C SER A 334 14.70 -48.78 17.67
N ARG A 335 15.25 -49.80 18.34
CA ARG A 335 16.19 -50.76 17.73
C ARG A 335 15.55 -51.61 16.63
N VAL A 336 14.22 -51.72 16.64
CA VAL A 336 13.47 -52.45 15.60
C VAL A 336 13.54 -51.68 14.29
N LEU A 337 13.31 -50.36 14.32
CA LEU A 337 13.45 -49.52 13.14
C LEU A 337 14.90 -49.49 12.64
N THR A 338 15.88 -49.43 13.55
CA THR A 338 17.30 -49.50 13.17
C THR A 338 17.62 -50.77 12.39
N LYS A 339 17.16 -51.93 12.87
CA LYS A 339 17.36 -53.21 12.18
C LYS A 339 16.64 -53.28 10.84
N LEU A 340 15.43 -52.72 10.73
CA LEU A 340 14.69 -52.69 9.47
C LEU A 340 15.40 -51.83 8.40
N VAL A 341 15.99 -50.71 8.80
CA VAL A 341 16.78 -49.85 7.91
C VAL A 341 18.08 -50.54 7.51
N ASP A 342 18.76 -51.22 8.43
CA ASP A 342 20.01 -51.94 8.19
C ASP A 342 19.83 -53.22 7.34
N MET A 343 18.58 -53.70 7.17
CA MET A 343 18.23 -54.79 6.25
C MET A 343 18.11 -54.35 4.78
N LEU A 344 18.13 -53.05 4.49
CA LEU A 344 18.12 -52.57 3.10
C LEU A 344 19.49 -52.80 2.47
N PRO A 345 19.58 -53.50 1.32
CA PRO A 345 20.84 -54.03 0.77
C PRO A 345 21.85 -52.97 0.30
N ILE A 346 21.53 -51.68 0.43
CA ILE A 346 22.34 -50.54 -0.04
C ILE A 346 22.74 -49.61 1.13
N VAL A 347 22.25 -49.83 2.35
CA VAL A 347 22.46 -48.93 3.50
C VAL A 347 22.91 -49.75 4.71
N SER A 348 24.09 -49.45 5.27
CA SER A 348 24.53 -49.99 6.57
C SER A 348 24.61 -48.86 7.57
N THR A 349 23.88 -48.96 8.67
CA THR A 349 23.82 -47.90 9.69
C THR A 349 23.93 -48.46 11.10
N LYS A 350 24.86 -47.89 11.88
CA LYS A 350 25.07 -48.21 13.31
C LYS A 350 24.33 -47.25 14.23
N GLU A 351 23.75 -46.17 13.69
CA GLU A 351 23.06 -45.15 14.47
C GLU A 351 21.67 -45.62 14.90
N ILE A 352 21.33 -45.37 16.16
CA ILE A 352 20.05 -45.79 16.74
C ILE A 352 18.94 -44.91 16.17
N SER A 353 17.87 -45.53 15.70
CA SER A 353 16.70 -44.83 15.18
C SER A 353 15.83 -44.38 16.34
N THR A 354 15.41 -43.12 16.33
CA THR A 354 14.52 -42.57 17.35
C THR A 354 13.15 -42.28 16.76
N VAL A 355 12.09 -42.62 17.48
CA VAL A 355 10.73 -42.18 17.18
C VAL A 355 10.38 -41.04 18.11
N ALA A 356 10.01 -39.89 17.54
CA ALA A 356 9.53 -38.75 18.28
C ALA A 356 8.12 -38.39 17.82
N PHE A 357 7.24 -38.12 18.79
CA PHE A 357 5.90 -37.63 18.57
C PHE A 357 5.66 -36.44 19.50
N THR A 358 5.17 -35.35 18.93
CA THR A 358 4.79 -34.15 19.67
C THR A 358 3.37 -33.75 19.27
N GLY A 359 2.52 -33.50 20.25
CA GLY A 359 1.17 -33.00 20.04
C GLY A 359 0.88 -31.85 20.98
N GLU A 360 0.23 -30.81 20.47
CA GLU A 360 -0.13 -29.62 21.24
C GLU A 360 -1.59 -29.26 20.96
N VAL A 361 -2.30 -28.85 22.01
CA VAL A 361 -3.62 -28.24 21.89
C VAL A 361 -3.64 -26.97 22.73
N ALA A 362 -4.17 -25.89 22.17
CA ALA A 362 -4.34 -24.63 22.88
C ALA A 362 -5.73 -24.06 22.63
N LYS A 363 -6.33 -23.50 23.67
CA LYS A 363 -7.58 -22.77 23.62
C LYS A 363 -7.33 -21.33 24.06
N LEU A 364 -7.67 -20.40 23.17
CA LEU A 364 -7.73 -18.98 23.50
C LEU A 364 -9.14 -18.65 23.97
N ILE A 365 -9.23 -18.07 25.17
CA ILE A 365 -10.46 -17.50 25.74
C ILE A 365 -10.28 -15.99 25.66
N ALA A 366 -10.97 -15.37 24.71
CA ALA A 366 -10.95 -13.92 24.56
C ALA A 366 -11.83 -13.26 25.62
N GLY A 367 -11.26 -12.35 26.41
CA GLY A 367 -11.98 -11.52 27.35
C GLY A 367 -12.35 -10.16 26.75
N GLN A 368 -13.07 -9.36 27.51
CA GLN A 368 -13.41 -7.99 27.12
C GLN A 368 -12.23 -7.05 27.41
N ALA A 369 -11.98 -6.14 26.46
CA ALA A 369 -11.04 -5.04 26.63
C ALA A 369 -11.41 -4.20 27.87
N GLN A 370 -10.44 -3.94 28.75
CA GLN A 370 -10.64 -3.14 29.95
C GLN A 370 -10.13 -1.72 29.73
N LEU A 371 -11.04 -0.75 29.75
CA LEU A 371 -10.72 0.67 29.63
C LEU A 371 -10.91 1.29 31.01
N GLY A 372 -9.81 1.55 31.72
CA GLY A 372 -9.83 1.87 33.17
C GLY A 372 -11.01 2.75 33.64
N ARG A 373 -11.24 3.92 33.04
CA ARG A 373 -12.40 4.79 33.31
C ARG A 373 -13.40 4.88 32.14
N GLY A 374 -13.18 4.09 31.09
CA GLY A 374 -14.08 3.97 29.94
C GLY A 374 -15.11 2.86 30.14
N GLU A 375 -15.94 2.64 29.13
CA GLU A 375 -16.83 1.48 29.07
C GLU A 375 -16.03 0.26 28.61
N ASN A 376 -16.17 -0.89 29.30
CA ASN A 376 -15.42 -2.09 28.94
C ASN A 376 -16.00 -2.74 27.69
N GLY A 377 -15.13 -3.23 26.81
CA GLY A 377 -15.53 -3.94 25.59
C GLY A 377 -16.15 -3.07 24.50
N VAL A 378 -16.03 -1.73 24.58
CA VAL A 378 -16.43 -0.84 23.48
C VAL A 378 -15.22 -0.34 22.69
N SER A 379 -15.44 -0.21 21.39
CA SER A 379 -14.51 0.39 20.44
C SER A 379 -15.24 1.43 19.62
N TYR A 380 -14.58 2.55 19.38
CA TYR A 380 -15.12 3.65 18.61
C TYR A 380 -14.70 3.45 17.15
N ILE A 381 -15.67 3.58 16.24
CA ILE A 381 -15.36 3.63 14.80
C ILE A 381 -14.71 4.99 14.46
N ASP A 382 -15.17 6.05 15.13
CA ASP A 382 -14.61 7.39 15.11
C ASP A 382 -14.98 8.08 16.44
N ASP A 383 -14.01 8.72 17.09
CA ASP A 383 -14.21 9.49 18.32
C ASP A 383 -14.30 11.01 18.07
N PHE A 384 -14.14 11.44 16.82
CA PHE A 384 -14.10 12.82 16.34
C PHE A 384 -13.04 13.72 17.00
N GLU A 385 -12.11 13.19 17.79
CA GLU A 385 -11.09 14.01 18.48
C GLU A 385 -10.15 14.68 17.46
N ASN A 386 -9.86 14.00 16.35
CA ASN A 386 -9.05 14.52 15.25
C ASN A 386 -9.87 15.12 14.09
N ALA A 387 -11.18 15.35 14.27
CA ALA A 387 -12.03 15.91 13.22
C ALA A 387 -11.66 17.37 12.85
N ARG A 388 -10.90 18.05 13.71
CA ARG A 388 -10.42 19.42 13.47
C ARG A 388 -8.95 19.54 13.81
N THR A 389 -8.13 19.85 12.81
CA THR A 389 -6.74 20.28 13.01
C THR A 389 -6.69 21.81 12.97
N PRO A 390 -6.56 22.50 14.11
CA PRO A 390 -6.48 23.96 14.11
C PRO A 390 -5.13 24.39 13.54
N TYR A 391 -5.15 25.18 12.48
CA TYR A 391 -3.96 25.88 11.97
C TYR A 391 -3.93 27.28 12.59
N THR A 392 -2.91 27.56 13.39
CA THR A 392 -2.71 28.92 13.91
C THR A 392 -2.08 29.81 12.84
N LEU A 393 -2.65 31.00 12.66
CA LEU A 393 -2.08 32.05 11.81
C LEU A 393 -1.37 33.12 12.66
N SER A 394 -1.26 32.95 13.98
CA SER A 394 -0.65 33.94 14.90
C SER A 394 0.64 33.42 15.56
N GLY A 395 1.50 34.37 15.97
CA GLY A 395 2.70 34.11 16.77
C GLY A 395 4.01 34.01 15.96
N LEU A 396 5.13 33.88 16.70
CA LEU A 396 6.51 33.80 16.16
C LEU A 396 6.77 32.58 15.26
N ALA A 397 5.89 31.57 15.29
CA ALA A 397 5.95 30.38 14.45
C ALA A 397 5.22 30.54 13.10
N SER A 398 4.51 31.65 12.88
CA SER A 398 3.93 31.96 11.56
C SER A 398 5.06 32.31 10.59
N ILE A 399 5.44 31.36 9.74
CA ILE A 399 6.41 31.59 8.66
C ILE A 399 5.63 31.52 7.34
N PRO A 400 5.52 32.63 6.59
CA PRO A 400 6.13 33.93 6.84
C PRO A 400 5.37 34.76 7.89
N ALA A 401 6.12 35.57 8.65
CA ALA A 401 5.54 36.53 9.58
C ALA A 401 4.65 37.54 8.84
N TRP A 402 3.63 38.04 9.52
CA TRP A 402 2.74 39.08 8.98
C TRP A 402 3.55 40.28 8.51
N ARG A 403 3.26 40.73 7.29
CA ARG A 403 3.88 41.88 6.65
C ARG A 403 2.82 42.84 6.16
N LEU A 404 3.21 44.08 5.96
CA LEU A 404 2.32 45.09 5.42
C LEU A 404 1.79 44.63 4.05
N ALA A 405 0.47 44.58 3.91
CA ALA A 405 -0.18 44.13 2.68
C ALA A 405 -0.11 45.19 1.56
N ALA A 406 -0.32 44.74 0.32
CA ALA A 406 -0.68 45.65 -0.77
C ALA A 406 -2.04 46.31 -0.48
N THR A 407 -2.29 47.48 -1.07
CA THR A 407 -3.60 48.14 -0.92
C THR A 407 -4.70 47.23 -1.49
N PRO A 408 -5.73 46.86 -0.72
CA PRO A 408 -6.79 45.96 -1.17
C PRO A 408 -7.49 46.48 -2.42
N ALA A 409 -7.83 45.57 -3.35
CA ALA A 409 -8.45 45.92 -4.63
C ALA A 409 -9.68 46.85 -4.52
N PRO A 410 -10.61 46.68 -3.55
CA PRO A 410 -11.76 47.58 -3.40
C PRO A 410 -11.38 49.03 -3.07
N ILE A 411 -10.22 49.25 -2.45
CA ILE A 411 -9.70 50.57 -2.06
C ILE A 411 -8.79 51.14 -3.16
N LEU A 412 -8.05 50.27 -3.84
CA LEU A 412 -7.11 50.61 -4.89
C LEU A 412 -7.81 51.25 -6.10
N GLY A 413 -8.95 50.71 -6.55
CA GLY A 413 -9.63 51.18 -7.75
C GLY A 413 -8.69 51.19 -8.96
N THR A 414 -8.50 52.35 -9.58
CA THR A 414 -7.57 52.58 -10.70
C THR A 414 -6.28 53.30 -10.29
N ALA A 415 -6.05 53.49 -8.98
CA ALA A 415 -4.90 54.21 -8.47
C ALA A 415 -3.58 53.45 -8.74
N THR A 416 -2.63 54.11 -9.41
CA THR A 416 -1.30 53.60 -9.74
C THR A 416 -0.17 54.48 -9.20
N GLY A 417 0.93 53.87 -8.74
CA GLY A 417 2.07 54.59 -8.16
C GLY A 417 1.82 55.00 -6.71
N LEU A 418 2.22 56.22 -6.31
CA LEU A 418 2.16 56.68 -4.92
C LEU A 418 0.73 56.83 -4.37
N ASN A 419 -0.23 57.19 -5.23
CA ASN A 419 -1.63 57.38 -4.86
C ASN A 419 -2.27 56.11 -4.26
N SER A 420 -1.76 54.91 -4.59
CA SER A 420 -2.27 53.63 -4.09
C SER A 420 -2.11 53.50 -2.58
N ASN A 421 -1.22 54.29 -1.97
CA ASN A 421 -0.91 54.26 -0.55
C ASN A 421 -1.51 55.42 0.26
N PHE A 422 -2.21 56.39 -0.36
CA PHE A 422 -2.71 57.58 0.35
C PHE A 422 -3.74 57.27 1.45
N ARG A 423 -4.45 56.15 1.33
CA ARG A 423 -5.45 55.70 2.30
C ARG A 423 -4.90 54.70 3.31
N ARG A 424 -3.57 54.60 3.45
CA ARG A 424 -2.92 53.68 4.38
C ARG A 424 -2.68 54.34 5.73
N GLY A 425 -3.37 53.86 6.77
CA GLY A 425 -3.11 54.24 8.16
C GLY A 425 -1.85 53.60 8.74
N LYS A 426 -1.38 54.10 9.88
CA LYS A 426 -0.26 53.52 10.65
C LYS A 426 -0.75 52.34 11.49
N LEU A 427 -0.87 51.16 10.87
CA LEU A 427 -1.17 49.91 11.57
C LEU A 427 0.08 49.38 12.30
N ALA A 428 -0.08 48.92 13.53
CA ALA A 428 0.92 48.16 14.29
C ALA A 428 0.27 46.86 14.78
N TRP A 429 0.92 45.71 14.58
CA TRP A 429 0.42 44.38 14.92
C TRP A 429 1.43 43.55 15.72
#